data_AF-A0A7C6XGR4-F1
#
_entry.id   AF-A0A7C6XGR4-F1
#
_cell.length_a   1.000
_cell.length_b   1.000
_cell.length_c   1.000
_cell.angle_alpha   90.00
_cell.angle_beta   90.00
_cell.angle_gamma   90.00
#
_symmetry.space_group_name_H-M   'P 1'
#
loop_
_entity.id
_entity.type
_entity.pdbx_description
1 polymer ?
#
loop_
_entity_poly.entity_id
_entity_poly.type
_entity_poly.pdbx_seq_one_letter_code
_entity_poly.pdbx_strand_id
1 'polypeptide(L)'
;MSKLQYVKPEPILLKEHPEFTEAWLQDRIVDDPSILGLGDLDVLDVERRHPKAGRLDLLHFTKVLDEVVLGQDEEDSAYTPPADRAYWEKKGSKESVGIVDECLGILKANNPKLELKYNRYYIGLTEDGRPNNFVVFRAKKQFARAEVLLGDQASWGQRLEAAGLAVLTGEKERARIHFRISRDDPAKNRELLHEIFEAAYQEQQG
;
A
#
# COMPACT_ATOMS: atom_id res chain seq x y z
N MET A 1 25.86 -6.22 -8.05
CA MET A 1 24.95 -7.14 -8.77
C MET A 1 24.81 -8.40 -7.92
N SER A 2 23.65 -8.63 -7.29
CA SER A 2 23.40 -9.86 -6.54
C SER A 2 23.37 -11.04 -7.51
N LYS A 3 24.14 -12.07 -7.20
CA LYS A 3 24.26 -13.28 -8.02
C LYS A 3 22.97 -14.08 -7.83
N LEU A 4 22.15 -14.20 -8.87
CA LEU A 4 20.94 -15.02 -8.83
C LEU A 4 21.33 -16.46 -8.47
N GLN A 5 20.75 -16.99 -7.39
CA GLN A 5 21.02 -18.33 -6.91
C GLN A 5 19.97 -19.29 -7.48
N TYR A 6 20.41 -20.24 -8.29
CA TYR A 6 19.53 -21.32 -8.73
C TYR A 6 19.24 -22.23 -7.53
N VAL A 7 17.95 -22.40 -7.21
CA VAL A 7 17.48 -23.32 -6.18
C VAL A 7 16.50 -24.28 -6.84
N LYS A 8 16.79 -25.57 -6.78
CA LYS A 8 15.87 -26.63 -7.22
C LYS A 8 14.97 -27.00 -6.03
N PRO A 9 13.63 -26.78 -6.11
CA PRO A 9 12.74 -27.17 -5.03
C PRO A 9 12.58 -28.69 -4.96
N GLU A 10 12.50 -29.23 -3.74
CA GLU A 10 12.17 -30.62 -3.49
C GLU A 10 10.75 -30.71 -2.89
N PRO A 11 9.92 -31.65 -3.37
CA PRO A 11 8.58 -31.85 -2.81
C PRO A 11 8.68 -32.44 -1.41
N ILE A 12 7.99 -31.82 -0.45
CA ILE A 12 7.89 -32.32 0.93
C ILE A 12 6.44 -32.67 1.28
N LEU A 13 6.27 -33.71 2.09
CA LEU A 13 4.99 -34.11 2.67
C LEU A 13 4.82 -33.44 4.05
N LEU A 14 4.00 -32.39 4.10
CA LEU A 14 3.75 -31.63 5.35
C LEU A 14 3.10 -32.47 6.46
N LYS A 15 2.40 -33.55 6.11
CA LYS A 15 1.74 -34.44 7.07
C LYS A 15 2.73 -35.14 8.02
N GLU A 16 3.94 -35.40 7.55
CA GLU A 16 4.95 -36.20 8.26
C GLU A 16 6.20 -35.37 8.60
N HIS A 17 6.18 -34.07 8.31
CA HIS A 17 7.34 -33.21 8.52
C HIS A 17 7.46 -32.79 10.00
N PRO A 18 8.64 -32.95 10.65
CA PRO A 18 8.81 -32.65 12.07
C PRO A 18 8.76 -31.15 12.41
N GLU A 19 9.13 -30.30 11.45
CA GLU A 19 9.30 -28.85 11.68
C GLU A 19 8.30 -27.95 10.94
N PHE A 20 7.64 -28.46 9.89
CA PHE A 20 6.81 -27.65 9.00
C PHE A 20 5.41 -28.24 8.97
N THR A 21 4.42 -27.42 9.27
CA THR A 21 3.01 -27.82 9.31
C THR A 21 2.21 -27.05 8.27
N GLU A 22 0.99 -27.49 7.99
CA GLU A 22 0.06 -26.76 7.13
C GLU A 22 -0.23 -25.36 7.69
N ALA A 23 -0.35 -25.22 9.01
CA ALA A 23 -0.51 -23.92 9.67
C ALA A 23 0.71 -23.01 9.44
N TRP A 24 1.93 -23.55 9.57
CA TRP A 24 3.15 -22.79 9.27
C TRP A 24 3.18 -22.31 7.81
N LEU A 25 2.76 -23.15 6.86
CA LEU A 25 2.72 -22.76 5.46
C LEU A 25 1.65 -21.69 5.21
N GLN A 26 0.48 -21.81 5.83
CA GLN A 26 -0.57 -20.79 5.77
C GLN A 26 -0.08 -19.45 6.32
N ASP A 27 0.60 -19.44 7.47
CA ASP A 27 1.19 -18.22 8.04
C ASP A 27 2.20 -17.58 7.08
N ARG A 28 3.04 -18.37 6.40
CA ARG A 28 3.97 -17.86 5.39
C ARG A 28 3.27 -17.24 4.18
N ILE A 29 2.19 -17.83 3.70
CA ILE A 29 1.39 -17.28 2.59
C ILE A 29 0.67 -16.00 3.03
N VAL A 30 0.21 -15.93 4.28
CA VAL A 30 -0.47 -14.73 4.81
C VAL A 30 0.50 -13.58 4.98
N ASP A 31 1.71 -13.86 5.49
CA ASP A 31 2.78 -12.87 5.65
C ASP A 31 3.27 -12.33 4.30
N ASP A 32 3.42 -13.22 3.31
CA ASP A 32 3.87 -12.89 1.96
C ASP A 32 3.11 -13.70 0.88
N PRO A 33 1.98 -13.19 0.36
CA PRO A 33 1.22 -13.87 -0.68
C PRO A 33 1.96 -14.03 -2.01
N SER A 34 3.03 -13.23 -2.22
CA SER A 34 3.78 -13.25 -3.48
C SER A 34 4.49 -14.59 -3.73
N ILE A 35 4.71 -15.39 -2.66
CA ILE A 35 5.33 -16.72 -2.75
C ILE A 35 4.52 -17.70 -3.61
N LEU A 36 3.22 -17.43 -3.82
CA LEU A 36 2.38 -18.24 -4.69
C LEU A 36 2.63 -17.98 -6.18
N GLY A 37 3.31 -16.88 -6.53
CA GLY A 37 3.60 -16.52 -7.92
C GLY A 37 2.36 -16.22 -8.76
N LEU A 38 1.22 -15.90 -8.13
CA LEU A 38 -0.06 -15.65 -8.81
C LEU A 38 -0.32 -14.16 -9.10
N GLY A 39 0.69 -13.30 -8.91
CA GLY A 39 0.59 -11.85 -9.09
C GLY A 39 0.34 -11.11 -7.77
N ASP A 40 -0.29 -9.93 -7.86
CA ASP A 40 -0.63 -9.10 -6.69
C ASP A 40 -1.85 -9.70 -5.99
N LEU A 41 -1.65 -10.17 -4.76
CA LEU A 41 -2.68 -10.84 -3.96
C LEU A 41 -2.83 -10.12 -2.62
N ASP A 42 -4.08 -9.79 -2.28
CA ASP A 42 -4.46 -9.38 -0.93
C ASP A 42 -5.08 -10.57 -0.20
N VAL A 43 -4.67 -10.80 1.05
CA VAL A 43 -5.27 -11.84 1.90
C VAL A 43 -6.64 -11.37 2.36
N LEU A 44 -7.69 -12.07 1.94
CA LEU A 44 -9.08 -11.76 2.33
C LEU A 44 -9.52 -12.50 3.60
N ASP A 45 -9.26 -13.80 3.67
CA ASP A 45 -9.58 -14.62 4.84
C ASP A 45 -8.60 -15.79 4.94
N VAL A 46 -8.45 -16.34 6.15
CA VAL A 46 -7.66 -17.54 6.43
C VAL A 46 -8.63 -18.64 6.85
N GLU A 47 -8.31 -19.87 6.45
CA GLU A 47 -9.10 -21.05 6.76
C GLU A 47 -9.49 -21.11 8.26
N ARG A 48 -10.76 -21.36 8.54
CA ARG A 48 -11.29 -21.48 9.91
C ARG A 48 -11.87 -22.86 10.13
N ARG A 49 -11.48 -23.50 11.24
CA ARG A 49 -12.07 -24.78 11.66
C ARG A 49 -13.47 -24.55 12.21
N HIS A 50 -14.48 -25.09 11.52
CA HIS A 50 -15.85 -25.07 12.03
C HIS A 50 -16.06 -26.23 13.02
N PRO A 51 -16.45 -25.95 14.29
CA PRO A 51 -16.47 -26.96 15.35
C PRO A 51 -17.49 -28.11 15.16
N LYS A 52 -18.35 -28.06 14.14
CA LYS A 52 -19.40 -29.07 13.88
C LYS A 52 -19.53 -29.54 12.42
N ALA A 53 -18.74 -29.01 11.49
CA ALA A 53 -18.93 -29.26 10.05
C ALA A 53 -17.66 -29.73 9.32
N GLY A 54 -16.57 -30.02 10.05
CA GLY A 54 -15.28 -30.36 9.45
C GLY A 54 -14.53 -29.13 8.95
N ARG A 55 -13.65 -29.34 7.97
CA ARG A 55 -12.80 -28.32 7.37
C ARG A 55 -13.45 -27.77 6.11
N LEU A 56 -13.49 -26.44 5.95
CA LEU A 56 -13.98 -25.78 4.75
C LEU A 56 -12.78 -25.26 3.96
N ASP A 57 -12.30 -26.06 3.00
CA ASP A 57 -11.19 -25.70 2.10
C ASP A 57 -11.76 -24.99 0.87
N LEU A 58 -11.89 -23.66 0.91
CA LEU A 58 -12.28 -22.84 -0.25
C LEU A 58 -11.16 -21.87 -0.62
N LEU A 59 -10.48 -22.16 -1.74
CA LEU A 59 -9.59 -21.23 -2.41
C LEU A 59 -10.40 -20.53 -3.52
N HIS A 60 -10.96 -19.37 -3.21
CA HIS A 60 -11.68 -18.55 -4.20
C HIS A 60 -10.71 -17.66 -4.96
N PHE A 61 -10.47 -17.99 -6.23
CA PHE A 61 -9.97 -17.05 -7.21
C PHE A 61 -11.16 -16.37 -7.88
N THR A 62 -11.73 -15.36 -7.24
CA THR A 62 -12.42 -14.34 -8.02
C THR A 62 -11.32 -13.57 -8.75
N LYS A 63 -11.08 -13.91 -10.02
CA LYS A 63 -10.72 -12.85 -10.94
C LYS A 63 -11.91 -11.92 -10.86
N VAL A 64 -11.75 -10.82 -10.13
CA VAL A 64 -12.65 -9.68 -10.28
C VAL A 64 -12.41 -9.27 -11.73
N LEU A 65 -13.16 -9.88 -12.66
CA LEU A 65 -13.60 -9.19 -13.86
C LEU A 65 -14.02 -7.83 -13.33
N ASP A 66 -13.52 -6.74 -13.91
CA ASP A 66 -13.83 -5.37 -13.51
C ASP A 66 -15.35 -5.16 -13.54
N GLU A 67 -16.04 -5.69 -12.54
CA GLU A 67 -17.29 -5.21 -12.07
C GLU A 67 -16.87 -3.84 -11.61
N VAL A 68 -17.25 -2.87 -12.43
CA VAL A 68 -17.35 -1.50 -12.02
C VAL A 68 -18.24 -1.53 -10.78
N VAL A 69 -17.64 -1.77 -9.62
CA VAL A 69 -18.13 -1.22 -8.39
C VAL A 69 -17.89 0.27 -8.59
N LEU A 70 -18.78 0.89 -9.37
CA LEU A 70 -19.30 2.20 -9.04
C LEU A 70 -19.51 2.08 -7.55
N GLY A 71 -18.58 2.66 -6.77
CA GLY A 71 -18.66 2.65 -5.33
C GLY A 71 -20.10 2.97 -5.03
N GLN A 72 -20.84 2.01 -4.48
CA GLN A 72 -22.18 2.31 -4.03
C GLN A 72 -21.97 3.51 -3.13
N ASP A 73 -22.55 4.63 -3.56
CA ASP A 73 -22.79 5.76 -2.71
C ASP A 73 -23.50 5.20 -1.49
N GLU A 74 -22.75 4.82 -0.45
CA GLU A 74 -23.24 4.97 0.89
C GLU A 74 -23.34 6.48 1.11
N GLU A 75 -24.40 7.06 0.55
CA GLU A 75 -25.23 8.01 1.27
C GLU A 75 -25.63 7.35 2.58
N ASP A 76 -24.69 7.31 3.53
CA ASP A 76 -25.03 7.24 4.92
C ASP A 76 -24.79 8.64 5.48
N SER A 77 -25.90 9.39 5.48
CA SER A 77 -26.13 10.71 6.05
C SER A 77 -25.90 10.76 7.58
N ALA A 78 -24.98 9.97 8.12
CA ALA A 78 -24.53 10.09 9.50
C ALA A 78 -23.35 11.06 9.55
N TYR A 79 -23.59 12.26 10.09
CA TYR A 79 -22.55 13.22 10.46
C TYR A 79 -21.41 12.48 11.18
N THR A 80 -20.29 12.29 10.48
CA THR A 80 -19.08 11.77 11.07
C THR A 80 -18.19 12.97 11.37
N PRO A 81 -17.59 13.09 12.58
CA PRO A 81 -16.62 14.13 12.86
C PRO A 81 -15.51 14.14 11.80
N PRO A 82 -14.96 15.33 11.46
CA PRO A 82 -13.88 15.45 10.48
C PRO A 82 -12.76 14.49 10.85
N ALA A 83 -12.33 13.69 9.87
CA ALA A 83 -11.22 12.78 10.06
C ALA A 83 -9.99 13.61 10.41
N ASP A 84 -9.47 13.42 11.60
CA ASP A 84 -8.30 14.10 12.12
C ASP A 84 -7.11 13.13 12.19
N ARG A 85 -6.02 13.59 12.76
CA ARG A 85 -4.85 12.75 13.00
C ARG A 85 -5.20 11.53 13.87
N ALA A 86 -5.98 11.72 14.94
CA ALA A 86 -6.34 10.66 15.87
C ALA A 86 -7.17 9.54 15.20
N TYR A 87 -8.04 9.91 14.27
CA TYR A 87 -8.77 8.98 13.42
C TYR A 87 -7.81 8.09 12.62
N TRP A 88 -6.79 8.68 11.97
CA TRP A 88 -5.82 7.94 11.17
C TRP A 88 -4.85 7.11 12.02
N GLU A 89 -4.45 7.58 13.21
CA GLU A 89 -3.65 6.80 14.15
C GLU A 89 -4.40 5.56 14.65
N LYS A 90 -5.73 5.65 14.84
CA LYS A 90 -6.58 4.52 15.22
C LYS A 90 -6.86 3.57 14.05
N LYS A 91 -7.08 4.12 12.85
CA LYS A 91 -7.41 3.35 11.64
C LYS A 91 -6.21 2.61 11.06
N GLY A 92 -5.05 3.28 11.04
CA GLY A 92 -3.78 2.71 10.63
C GLY A 92 -2.96 2.34 11.86
N SER A 93 -2.01 3.19 12.20
CA SER A 93 -1.21 3.12 13.42
C SER A 93 -0.55 4.47 13.67
N LYS A 94 0.02 4.67 14.87
CA LYS A 94 0.85 5.85 15.13
C LYS A 94 2.11 5.85 14.28
N GLU A 95 2.69 4.68 14.03
CA GLU A 95 3.87 4.57 13.18
C GLU A 95 3.56 4.98 11.74
N SER A 96 2.46 4.53 11.15
CA SER A 96 2.15 4.84 9.75
C SER A 96 1.76 6.30 9.53
N VAL A 97 1.14 6.95 10.51
CA VAL A 97 0.93 8.41 10.48
C VAL A 97 2.28 9.13 10.62
N GLY A 98 3.20 8.62 11.44
CA GLY A 98 4.57 9.13 11.53
C GLY A 98 5.33 9.07 10.19
N ILE A 99 5.18 7.99 9.42
CA ILE A 99 5.74 7.90 8.06
C ILE A 99 5.21 9.03 7.16
N VAL A 100 3.92 9.36 7.28
CA VAL A 100 3.31 10.47 6.51
C VAL A 100 3.90 11.82 6.95
N ASP A 101 4.18 12.02 8.23
CA ASP A 101 4.85 13.23 8.71
C ASP A 101 6.28 13.36 8.16
N GLU A 102 7.02 12.26 8.09
CA GLU A 102 8.35 12.23 7.48
C GLU A 102 8.28 12.56 5.98
N CYS A 103 7.29 12.01 5.27
CA CYS A 103 7.05 12.34 3.86
C CYS A 103 6.67 13.81 3.68
N LEU A 104 5.88 14.40 4.59
CA LEU A 104 5.61 15.85 4.59
C LEU A 104 6.90 16.65 4.74
N GLY A 105 7.83 16.20 5.58
CA GLY A 105 9.15 16.82 5.72
C GLY A 105 9.95 16.82 4.43
N ILE A 106 9.82 15.79 3.59
CA ILE A 106 10.43 15.72 2.26
C ILE A 106 9.68 16.67 1.30
N LEU A 107 8.35 16.65 1.28
CA LEU A 107 7.52 17.52 0.44
C LEU A 107 7.76 19.01 0.70
N LYS A 108 8.02 19.37 1.96
CA LYS A 108 8.30 20.76 2.35
C LYS A 108 9.62 21.30 1.80
N ALA A 109 10.53 20.46 1.31
CA ALA A 109 11.71 20.91 0.59
C ALA A 109 11.34 21.57 -0.75
N ASN A 110 10.27 21.10 -1.40
CA ASN A 110 9.78 21.61 -2.67
C ASN A 110 8.97 22.89 -2.43
N ASN A 111 8.09 22.87 -1.42
CA ASN A 111 7.31 24.03 -1.01
C ASN A 111 7.01 24.02 0.50
N PRO A 112 7.56 24.98 1.29
CA PRO A 112 7.42 24.98 2.73
C PRO A 112 6.00 25.22 3.25
N LYS A 113 5.09 25.69 2.38
CA LYS A 113 3.68 25.98 2.69
C LYS A 113 2.78 24.76 2.62
N LEU A 114 3.31 23.60 2.23
CA LEU A 114 2.54 22.37 2.16
C LEU A 114 2.17 21.87 3.56
N GLU A 115 0.91 21.53 3.75
CA GLU A 115 0.35 21.01 5.00
C GLU A 115 -0.51 19.76 4.73
N LEU A 116 -0.57 18.86 5.72
CA LEU A 116 -1.43 17.69 5.64
C LEU A 116 -2.88 18.06 5.96
N LYS A 117 -3.79 17.69 5.07
CA LYS A 117 -5.23 17.75 5.30
C LYS A 117 -5.80 16.35 5.46
N TYR A 118 -6.27 16.05 6.66
CA TYR A 118 -6.86 14.76 6.97
C TYR A 118 -8.31 14.71 6.48
N ASN A 119 -8.59 13.77 5.58
CA ASN A 119 -9.94 13.43 5.13
C ASN A 119 -10.25 11.98 5.51
N ARG A 120 -11.52 11.58 5.48
CA ARG A 120 -11.96 10.23 5.88
C ARG A 120 -11.32 9.12 5.04
N TYR A 121 -11.16 9.39 3.75
CA TYR A 121 -10.69 8.40 2.76
C TYR A 121 -9.18 8.47 2.51
N TYR A 122 -8.60 9.65 2.68
CA TYR A 122 -7.18 9.88 2.45
C TYR A 122 -6.63 11.07 3.25
N ILE A 123 -5.31 11.15 3.38
CA ILE A 123 -4.57 12.30 3.89
C ILE A 123 -4.01 13.04 2.67
N GLY A 124 -4.56 14.22 2.40
CA GLY A 124 -4.20 15.04 1.26
C GLY A 124 -3.19 16.13 1.63
N LEU A 125 -2.87 16.95 0.64
CA LEU A 125 -2.02 18.12 0.79
C LEU A 125 -2.83 19.39 0.55
N THR A 126 -2.50 20.43 1.30
CA THR A 126 -2.96 21.79 1.06
C THR A 126 -1.77 22.74 0.95
N GLU A 127 -1.91 23.73 0.09
CA GLU A 127 -0.99 24.85 -0.06
C GLU A 127 -1.77 26.14 0.20
N ASP A 128 -1.37 26.92 1.22
CA ASP A 128 -2.09 28.14 1.64
C ASP A 128 -3.61 27.91 1.83
N GLY A 129 -3.98 26.76 2.41
CA GLY A 129 -5.38 26.35 2.64
C GLY A 129 -6.13 25.85 1.40
N ARG A 130 -5.53 25.88 0.21
CA ARG A 130 -6.11 25.33 -1.02
C ARG A 130 -5.69 23.88 -1.20
N PRO A 131 -6.61 22.96 -1.54
CA PRO A 131 -6.24 21.57 -1.84
C PRO A 131 -5.23 21.50 -2.98
N ASN A 132 -4.11 20.84 -2.75
CA ASN A 132 -3.05 20.62 -3.75
C ASN A 132 -2.62 19.13 -3.72
N ASN A 133 -3.56 18.24 -4.05
CA ASN A 133 -3.44 16.79 -3.84
C ASN A 133 -2.62 16.07 -4.93
N PHE A 134 -1.47 16.60 -5.33
CA PHE A 134 -0.55 15.90 -6.26
C PHE A 134 0.05 14.65 -5.61
N VAL A 135 0.21 14.65 -4.29
CA VAL A 135 0.42 13.44 -3.47
C VAL A 135 -0.72 13.27 -2.49
N VAL A 136 -1.15 12.02 -2.34
CA VAL A 136 -2.14 11.61 -1.36
C VAL A 136 -1.62 10.40 -0.61
N PHE A 137 -1.84 10.36 0.71
CA PHE A 137 -1.42 9.26 1.56
C PHE A 137 -2.62 8.52 2.15
N ARG A 138 -2.43 7.23 2.42
CA ARG A 138 -3.33 6.44 3.25
C ARG A 138 -2.52 5.67 4.28
N ALA A 139 -2.65 6.03 5.56
CA ALA A 139 -1.99 5.31 6.63
C ALA A 139 -2.66 3.94 6.84
N LYS A 140 -1.87 2.86 6.82
CA LYS A 140 -2.30 1.48 7.09
C LYS A 140 -1.71 1.01 8.42
N LYS A 141 -1.92 -0.25 8.81
CA LYS A 141 -1.41 -0.75 10.11
C LYS A 141 0.12 -0.75 10.20
N GLN A 142 0.83 -1.07 9.10
CA GLN A 142 2.28 -1.26 9.10
C GLN A 142 3.05 -0.32 8.16
N PHE A 143 2.37 0.31 7.21
CA PHE A 143 2.98 1.16 6.19
C PHE A 143 2.04 2.32 5.83
N ALA A 144 2.55 3.32 5.12
CA ALA A 144 1.76 4.33 4.45
C ALA A 144 1.71 4.03 2.95
N ARG A 145 0.53 4.05 2.34
CA ARG A 145 0.41 4.05 0.88
C ARG A 145 0.55 5.48 0.39
N ALA A 146 1.41 5.71 -0.60
CA ALA A 146 1.48 6.98 -1.32
C ALA A 146 0.86 6.82 -2.72
N GLU A 147 0.09 7.81 -3.14
CA GLU A 147 -0.52 7.93 -4.46
C GLU A 147 -0.07 9.26 -5.07
N VAL A 148 0.84 9.18 -6.05
CA VAL A 148 1.54 10.34 -6.61
C VAL A 148 1.11 10.56 -8.06
N LEU A 149 0.60 11.75 -8.38
CA LEU A 149 0.15 12.14 -9.71
C LEU A 149 1.35 12.34 -10.65
N LEU A 150 1.52 11.44 -11.62
CA LEU A 150 2.62 11.40 -12.59
C LEU A 150 2.16 10.78 -13.91
N GLY A 151 2.55 11.38 -15.03
CA GLY A 151 2.32 10.84 -16.37
C GLY A 151 3.19 9.60 -16.69
N ASP A 152 4.48 9.62 -16.32
CA ASP A 152 5.42 8.53 -16.63
C ASP A 152 5.49 7.44 -15.55
N GLN A 153 4.36 6.77 -15.33
CA GLN A 153 4.23 5.75 -14.29
C GLN A 153 5.18 4.56 -14.48
N ALA A 154 5.47 4.18 -15.73
CA ALA A 154 6.29 3.01 -16.03
C ALA A 154 7.74 3.22 -15.60
N SER A 155 8.34 4.36 -15.95
CA SER A 155 9.71 4.69 -15.57
C SER A 155 9.84 4.85 -14.06
N TRP A 156 8.89 5.55 -13.42
CA TRP A 156 8.88 5.71 -11.96
C TRP A 156 8.68 4.38 -11.22
N GLY A 157 7.82 3.51 -11.74
CA GLY A 157 7.60 2.18 -11.17
C GLY A 157 8.88 1.36 -11.11
N GLN A 158 9.62 1.29 -12.22
CA GLN A 158 10.90 0.57 -12.26
C GLN A 158 11.93 1.14 -11.26
N ARG A 159 11.99 2.47 -11.12
CA ARG A 159 12.90 3.14 -10.19
C ARG A 159 12.54 2.85 -8.73
N LEU A 160 11.26 2.87 -8.40
CA LEU A 160 10.75 2.55 -7.06
C LEU A 160 11.04 1.08 -6.71
N GLU A 161 10.73 0.15 -7.60
CA GLU A 161 11.02 -1.26 -7.37
C GLU A 161 12.52 -1.54 -7.23
N ALA A 162 13.36 -0.91 -8.05
CA ALA A 162 14.82 -1.02 -7.94
C ALA A 162 15.36 -0.50 -6.59
N ALA A 163 14.66 0.43 -5.96
CA ALA A 163 14.97 0.95 -4.62
C ALA A 163 14.32 0.14 -3.48
N GLY A 164 13.62 -0.95 -3.79
CA GLY A 164 12.94 -1.81 -2.83
C GLY A 164 11.58 -1.28 -2.35
N LEU A 165 11.04 -0.25 -2.99
CA LEU A 165 9.69 0.26 -2.72
C LEU A 165 8.68 -0.54 -3.54
N ALA A 166 7.79 -1.26 -2.85
CA ALA A 166 6.76 -2.06 -3.50
C ALA A 166 5.74 -1.15 -4.21
N VAL A 167 5.75 -1.16 -5.55
CA VAL A 167 4.77 -0.51 -6.40
C VAL A 167 3.50 -1.33 -6.41
N LEU A 168 2.36 -0.65 -6.33
CA LEU A 168 1.03 -1.25 -6.33
C LEU A 168 0.37 -0.97 -7.67
N THR A 169 -0.36 -1.95 -8.19
CA THR A 169 -1.14 -1.76 -9.40
C THR A 169 -2.22 -0.70 -9.14
N GLY A 170 -2.08 0.46 -9.79
CA GLY A 170 -3.05 1.55 -9.73
C GLY A 170 -4.18 1.40 -10.75
N GLU A 171 -5.27 2.14 -10.56
CA GLU A 171 -6.30 2.30 -11.60
C GLU A 171 -5.70 3.08 -12.77
N LYS A 172 -5.70 2.50 -13.97
CA LYS A 172 -5.11 3.11 -15.18
C LYS A 172 -5.77 4.45 -15.58
N GLU A 173 -6.95 4.75 -15.05
CA GLU A 173 -7.74 5.93 -15.42
C GLU A 173 -7.33 7.22 -14.70
N ARG A 174 -6.64 7.12 -13.56
CA ARG A 174 -6.06 8.28 -12.87
C ARG A 174 -4.57 8.13 -12.96
N ALA A 175 -3.88 9.10 -13.56
CA ALA A 175 -2.42 9.11 -13.74
C ALA A 175 -1.66 9.19 -12.40
N ARG A 176 -1.89 8.25 -11.47
CA ARG A 176 -1.25 8.14 -10.18
C ARG A 176 -0.48 6.83 -10.07
N ILE A 177 0.78 6.93 -9.71
CA ILE A 177 1.54 5.77 -9.29
C ILE A 177 1.30 5.52 -7.80
N HIS A 178 1.08 4.25 -7.45
CA HIS A 178 0.81 3.83 -6.08
C HIS A 178 1.99 3.02 -5.57
N PHE A 179 2.46 3.25 -4.35
CA PHE A 179 3.51 2.44 -3.75
C PHE A 179 3.42 2.45 -2.22
N ARG A 180 4.06 1.45 -1.59
CA ARG A 180 4.15 1.32 -0.13
C ARG A 180 5.40 2.04 0.37
N ILE A 181 5.23 2.76 1.49
CA ILE A 181 6.31 3.38 2.26
C ILE A 181 6.25 2.79 3.67
N SER A 182 7.26 2.01 4.01
CA SER A 182 7.47 1.40 5.32
C SER A 182 8.29 2.32 6.21
N ARG A 183 8.42 1.95 7.49
CA ARG A 183 9.06 2.78 8.53
C ARG A 183 10.43 3.34 8.16
N ASP A 184 11.28 2.53 7.54
CA ASP A 184 12.66 2.94 7.24
C ASP A 184 12.82 3.61 5.87
N ASP A 185 11.80 3.54 5.02
CA ASP A 185 11.89 3.96 3.62
C ASP A 185 12.11 5.47 3.46
N PRO A 186 11.46 6.37 4.23
CA PRO A 186 11.73 7.81 4.15
C PRO A 186 13.18 8.17 4.44
N ALA A 187 13.85 7.41 5.31
CA ALA A 187 15.25 7.62 5.65
C ALA A 187 16.20 7.00 4.61
N LYS A 188 15.92 5.76 4.15
CA LYS A 188 16.77 5.04 3.19
C LYS A 188 16.68 5.60 1.77
N ASN A 189 15.47 5.98 1.36
CA ASN A 189 15.16 6.37 -0.03
C ASN A 189 14.80 7.86 -0.13
N ARG A 190 15.34 8.70 0.77
CA ARG A 190 15.01 10.12 0.88
C ARG A 190 15.16 10.88 -0.45
N GLU A 191 16.26 10.64 -1.16
CA GLU A 191 16.54 11.30 -2.44
C GLU A 191 15.51 10.90 -3.50
N LEU A 192 15.23 9.60 -3.65
CA LEU A 192 14.25 9.11 -4.61
C LEU A 192 12.83 9.62 -4.30
N LEU A 193 12.45 9.64 -3.03
CA LEU A 193 11.15 10.17 -2.59
C LEU A 193 11.04 11.68 -2.85
N HIS A 194 12.14 12.43 -2.67
CA HIS A 194 12.18 13.84 -3.01
C HIS A 194 11.99 14.03 -4.53
N GLU A 195 12.72 13.29 -5.35
CA GLU A 195 12.63 13.40 -6.81
C GLU A 195 11.24 13.08 -7.36
N ILE A 196 10.59 12.02 -6.87
CA ILE A 196 9.24 11.65 -7.33
C ILE A 196 8.19 12.68 -6.88
N PHE A 197 8.33 13.24 -5.68
CA PHE A 197 7.45 14.29 -5.18
C PHE A 197 7.67 15.64 -5.90
N GLU A 198 8.92 15.97 -6.24
CA GLU A 198 9.27 17.13 -7.05
C GLU A 198 8.67 17.02 -8.45
N ALA A 199 8.85 15.87 -9.12
CA ALA A 199 8.27 15.64 -10.44
C ALA A 199 6.74 15.81 -10.43
N ALA A 200 6.07 15.24 -9.44
CA ALA A 200 4.61 15.37 -9.29
C ALA A 200 4.16 16.80 -9.00
N TYR A 201 4.96 17.56 -8.23
CA TYR A 201 4.69 18.96 -7.98
C TYR A 201 4.82 19.80 -9.26
N GLN A 202 5.84 19.55 -10.08
CA GLN A 202 6.03 20.25 -11.36
C GLN A 202 4.90 19.92 -12.36
N GLU A 203 4.50 18.66 -12.48
CA GLU A 203 3.38 18.25 -13.34
C GLU A 203 2.04 18.85 -12.90
N GLN A 204 1.84 19.08 -11.59
CA GLN A 204 0.62 19.71 -11.06
C GLN A 204 0.53 21.21 -11.34
N GLN A 205 1.67 21.89 -11.55
CA GLN A 205 1.75 23.33 -11.84
C GLN A 205 1.74 23.64 -13.35
N GLY A 206 2.05 22.65 -14.19
CA GLY A 206 2.01 22.73 -15.65
C GLY A 206 0.61 22.55 -16.22
#